data_AF-A0A1Z8WTS7-F1
#
_entry.id   AF-A0A1Z8WTS7-F1
#
_cell.length_a   1.000
_cell.length_b   1.000
_cell.length_c   1.000
_cell.angle_alpha   90.00
_cell.angle_beta   90.00
_cell.angle_gamma   90.00
#
_symmetry.space_group_name_H-M   'P 1'
#
loop_
_entity.id
_entity.type
_entity.pdbx_description
1 polymer ?
#
loop_
_entity_poly.entity_id
_entity_poly.type
_entity_poly.pdbx_seq_one_letter_code
_entity_poly.pdbx_strand_id
1 'polypeptide(L)'
;MGLSKAYKKRIVSSAKLVKSTRLMAEEMSLQNKDYAIEIENIISIIKSENISKSAKQSESSSTNSLTIFGEDTDDDSFFQSKEKENKNTENLNTDPEESDPITIPAWAKEIWREIMKICHPDKLISKELSIEERFLRNSTMENAMAAHDQENWDEILYLGVLLDRFTEKLSGKKQMSKLDVLYNKSAVKIHEIQQSVTWEWGTSWENIEKRVLIISFLLASQNIPVPDKDILIDKISKLDL
;
A
#
# COMPACT_ATOMS: atom_id res chain seq x y z
N MET A 1 16.22 -35.08 12.67
CA MET A 1 15.75 -35.73 11.44
C MET A 1 15.67 -34.66 10.36
N GLY A 2 16.37 -34.83 9.24
CA GLY A 2 16.35 -33.86 8.14
C GLY A 2 14.97 -33.77 7.46
N LEU A 3 14.71 -32.65 6.79
CA LEU A 3 13.48 -32.44 6.03
C LEU A 3 13.36 -33.45 4.87
N SER A 4 12.22 -34.11 4.75
CA SER A 4 11.96 -35.03 3.64
C SER A 4 11.94 -34.31 2.29
N LYS A 5 12.29 -35.01 1.21
CA LYS A 5 12.29 -34.45 -0.15
C LYS A 5 10.92 -33.88 -0.55
N ALA A 6 9.84 -34.58 -0.18
CA ALA A 6 8.48 -34.12 -0.43
C ALA A 6 8.18 -32.81 0.32
N TYR A 7 8.66 -32.68 1.56
CA TYR A 7 8.44 -31.49 2.36
C TYR A 7 9.23 -30.28 1.84
N LYS A 8 10.49 -30.47 1.43
CA LYS A 8 11.29 -29.43 0.78
C LYS A 8 10.61 -28.89 -0.48
N LYS A 9 10.07 -29.79 -1.32
CA LYS A 9 9.28 -29.40 -2.50
C LYS A 9 8.08 -28.51 -2.12
N ARG A 10 7.34 -28.88 -1.07
CA ARG A 10 6.20 -28.08 -0.60
C ARG A 10 6.63 -26.70 -0.13
N ILE A 11 7.73 -26.59 0.63
CA ILE A 11 8.28 -25.29 1.07
C ILE A 11 8.66 -24.42 -0.14
N VAL A 12 9.32 -25.00 -1.15
CA VAL A 12 9.66 -24.28 -2.39
C VAL A 12 8.40 -23.82 -3.14
N SER A 13 7.38 -24.67 -3.25
CA SER A 13 6.10 -24.29 -3.85
C SER A 13 5.45 -23.11 -3.12
N SER A 14 5.47 -23.10 -1.79
CA SER A 14 4.94 -21.98 -1.00
C SER A 14 5.77 -20.71 -1.18
N ALA A 15 7.10 -20.79 -1.24
CA ALA A 15 7.93 -19.62 -1.55
C ALA A 15 7.66 -19.07 -2.96
N LYS A 16 7.45 -19.94 -3.96
CA LYS A 16 7.03 -19.50 -5.30
C LYS A 16 5.66 -18.81 -5.30
N LEU A 17 4.73 -19.29 -4.47
CA LEU A 17 3.43 -18.63 -4.28
C LEU A 17 3.61 -17.23 -3.66
N VAL A 18 4.42 -17.10 -2.59
CA VAL A 18 4.78 -15.80 -2.00
C VAL A 18 5.35 -14.85 -3.06
N LYS A 19 6.31 -15.33 -3.88
CA LYS A 19 6.89 -14.54 -4.98
C LYS A 19 5.83 -14.06 -5.96
N SER A 20 4.96 -14.96 -6.42
CA SER A 20 3.90 -14.64 -7.37
C SER A 20 2.92 -13.61 -6.82
N THR A 21 2.49 -13.77 -5.56
CA THR A 21 1.55 -12.84 -4.91
C THR A 21 2.19 -11.46 -4.66
N ARG A 22 3.49 -11.41 -4.37
CA ARG A 22 4.22 -10.14 -4.25
C ARG A 22 4.30 -9.38 -5.56
N LEU A 23 4.67 -10.06 -6.64
CA LEU A 23 4.73 -9.46 -7.97
C LEU A 23 3.35 -8.91 -8.38
N MET A 24 2.28 -9.66 -8.14
CA MET A 24 0.92 -9.19 -8.36
C MET A 24 0.60 -7.95 -7.51
N ALA A 25 0.97 -7.94 -6.22
CA ALA A 25 0.72 -6.79 -5.35
C ALA A 25 1.53 -5.54 -5.75
N GLU A 26 2.72 -5.71 -6.33
CA GLU A 26 3.53 -4.63 -6.89
C GLU A 26 2.93 -4.08 -8.18
N GLU A 27 2.53 -4.97 -9.10
CA GLU A 27 1.88 -4.61 -10.36
C GLU A 27 0.56 -3.88 -10.14
N MET A 28 -0.30 -4.41 -9.28
CA MET A 28 -1.55 -3.75 -8.89
C MET A 28 -1.30 -2.40 -8.23
N SER A 29 -0.24 -2.28 -7.42
CA SER A 29 0.13 -1.02 -6.79
C SER A 29 0.62 0.02 -7.81
N LEU A 30 1.24 -0.41 -8.91
CA LEU A 30 1.67 0.47 -9.99
C LEU A 30 0.44 0.97 -10.76
N GLN A 31 -0.43 0.05 -11.21
CA GLN A 31 -1.68 0.40 -11.89
C GLN A 31 -2.56 1.33 -11.04
N ASN A 32 -2.66 1.06 -9.74
CA ASN A 32 -3.42 1.92 -8.84
C ASN A 32 -2.83 3.33 -8.71
N LYS A 33 -1.51 3.51 -8.89
CA LYS A 33 -0.92 4.87 -8.94
C LYS A 33 -1.29 5.58 -10.23
N ASP A 34 -1.30 4.88 -11.36
CA ASP A 34 -1.68 5.46 -12.65
C ASP A 34 -3.14 5.95 -12.61
N TYR A 35 -4.05 5.14 -12.06
CA TYR A 35 -5.43 5.53 -11.81
C TYR A 35 -5.55 6.73 -10.85
N ALA A 36 -4.69 6.83 -9.83
CA ALA A 36 -4.70 7.99 -8.93
C ALA A 36 -4.35 9.27 -9.69
N ILE A 37 -3.33 9.21 -10.54
CA ILE A 37 -2.89 10.33 -11.37
C ILE A 37 -4.01 10.79 -12.31
N GLU A 38 -4.74 9.86 -12.94
CA GLU A 38 -5.90 10.19 -13.76
C GLU A 38 -6.98 10.96 -12.99
N ILE A 39 -7.33 10.48 -11.79
CA ILE A 39 -8.30 11.13 -10.91
C ILE A 39 -7.83 12.54 -10.54
N GLU A 40 -6.55 12.68 -10.15
CA GLU A 40 -5.97 13.98 -9.80
C GLU A 40 -6.00 14.96 -10.97
N ASN A 41 -5.73 14.48 -12.19
CA ASN A 41 -5.81 15.29 -13.40
C ASN A 41 -7.24 15.82 -13.62
N ILE A 42 -8.27 14.98 -13.46
CA ILE A 42 -9.68 15.39 -13.57
C ILE A 42 -10.00 16.46 -12.54
N ILE A 43 -9.64 16.22 -11.28
CA ILE A 43 -9.91 17.15 -10.18
C ILE A 43 -9.21 18.49 -10.44
N SER A 44 -7.97 18.47 -10.95
CA SER A 44 -7.21 19.67 -11.30
C SER A 44 -7.89 20.49 -12.40
N ILE A 45 -8.35 19.82 -13.47
CA ILE A 45 -9.12 20.45 -14.55
C ILE A 45 -10.37 21.15 -14.00
N ILE A 46 -11.15 20.46 -13.15
CA ILE A 46 -12.37 21.00 -12.55
C ILE A 46 -12.06 22.21 -11.65
N LYS A 47 -11.00 22.13 -10.83
CA LYS A 47 -10.55 23.24 -9.97
C LYS A 47 -10.22 24.48 -10.81
N SER A 48 -9.42 24.32 -11.87
CA SER A 48 -8.99 25.43 -12.72
C SER A 48 -10.16 26.17 -13.39
N GLU A 49 -11.21 25.45 -13.77
CA GLU A 49 -12.41 26.04 -14.38
C GLU A 49 -13.32 26.73 -13.37
N ASN A 50 -13.46 26.18 -12.17
CA ASN A 50 -14.23 26.82 -11.11
C ASN A 50 -13.61 28.17 -10.70
N ILE A 51 -12.28 28.25 -10.63
CA ILE A 51 -11.55 29.51 -10.39
C ILE A 51 -11.82 30.51 -11.54
N SER A 52 -11.76 30.04 -12.79
CA SER A 52 -11.98 30.89 -13.97
C SER A 52 -13.41 31.44 -14.07
N LYS A 53 -14.42 30.70 -13.59
CA LYS A 53 -15.81 31.15 -13.54
C LYS A 53 -16.06 32.13 -12.39
N SER A 54 -15.47 31.89 -11.21
CA SER A 54 -15.57 32.81 -10.07
C SER A 54 -14.93 34.17 -10.35
N ALA A 55 -13.83 34.22 -11.11
CA ALA A 55 -13.19 35.48 -11.49
C ALA A 55 -14.07 36.33 -12.44
N LYS A 56 -14.77 35.67 -13.38
CA LYS A 56 -15.63 36.33 -14.38
C LYS A 56 -16.97 36.83 -13.82
N GLN A 57 -17.46 36.29 -12.72
CA GLN A 57 -18.68 36.78 -12.06
C GLN A 57 -18.47 38.02 -11.19
N SER A 58 -17.23 38.40 -10.87
CA SER A 58 -16.94 39.58 -10.03
C SER A 58 -16.96 40.92 -10.78
N GLU A 59 -17.05 40.91 -12.13
CA GLU A 59 -17.06 42.14 -12.94
C GLU A 59 -18.46 42.56 -13.44
N SER A 60 -19.52 41.84 -13.08
CA SER A 60 -20.87 42.20 -13.51
C SER A 60 -21.91 41.97 -12.42
N SER A 61 -21.90 42.78 -11.35
CA SER A 61 -23.12 43.08 -10.58
C SER A 61 -22.88 44.21 -9.57
N SER A 62 -23.02 45.44 -10.07
CA SER A 62 -23.33 46.61 -9.26
C SER A 62 -24.64 47.20 -9.76
N THR A 63 -25.75 47.01 -9.02
CA THR A 63 -26.52 48.09 -8.36
C THR A 63 -27.92 47.61 -7.95
N ASN A 64 -28.39 48.21 -6.84
CA ASN A 64 -29.70 48.18 -6.18
C ASN A 64 -29.78 47.19 -4.99
N SER A 65 -29.46 47.59 -3.76
CA SER A 65 -30.16 48.56 -2.88
C SER A 65 -31.63 48.17 -2.63
N LEU A 66 -31.96 47.64 -1.45
CA LEU A 66 -32.61 48.40 -0.37
C LEU A 66 -32.88 47.48 0.86
N THR A 67 -32.88 48.15 2.00
CA THR A 67 -32.83 47.78 3.42
C THR A 67 -34.13 47.33 4.10
N ILE A 68 -33.96 46.50 5.16
CA ILE A 68 -34.49 46.62 6.56
C ILE A 68 -35.83 45.93 6.99
N PHE A 69 -35.77 45.47 8.26
CA PHE A 69 -36.74 44.86 9.21
C PHE A 69 -36.88 43.33 9.11
N GLY A 70 -36.71 42.52 10.17
CA GLY A 70 -36.65 42.77 11.61
C GLY A 70 -37.57 41.77 12.33
N GLU A 71 -37.07 41.19 13.43
CA GLU A 71 -37.83 40.58 14.55
C GLU A 71 -38.09 39.06 14.55
N ASP A 72 -37.35 38.41 15.45
CA ASP A 72 -37.70 37.40 16.47
C ASP A 72 -38.48 36.13 16.10
N THR A 73 -37.84 34.98 16.37
CA THR A 73 -38.38 33.96 17.29
C THR A 73 -37.26 33.07 17.84
N ASP A 74 -37.42 32.77 19.12
CA ASP A 74 -36.56 32.04 20.05
C ASP A 74 -36.37 30.54 19.75
N ASP A 75 -35.42 29.96 20.50
CA ASP A 75 -35.37 28.59 21.01
C ASP A 75 -35.46 27.42 20.01
N ASP A 76 -34.40 26.61 19.90
CA ASP A 76 -34.16 25.61 20.95
C ASP A 76 -32.80 24.93 20.78
N SER A 77 -32.11 24.82 21.91
CA SER A 77 -30.81 24.20 22.08
C SER A 77 -30.94 22.70 22.30
N PHE A 78 -30.36 21.84 21.44
CA PHE A 78 -29.96 20.48 21.87
C PHE A 78 -29.13 19.75 20.80
N PHE A 79 -27.80 19.72 20.93
CA PHE A 79 -27.05 18.47 20.70
C PHE A 79 -25.68 18.53 21.38
N GLN A 80 -25.59 17.80 22.49
CA GLN A 80 -24.42 17.66 23.34
C GLN A 80 -23.32 16.84 22.66
N SER A 81 -22.13 17.43 22.63
CA SER A 81 -20.85 16.77 22.47
C SER A 81 -20.61 15.72 23.56
N LYS A 82 -20.13 14.54 23.18
CA LYS A 82 -19.47 13.59 24.09
C LYS A 82 -18.09 13.26 23.55
N GLU A 83 -17.16 14.19 23.76
CA GLU A 83 -15.77 13.84 24.00
C GLU A 83 -15.69 13.13 25.35
N LYS A 84 -15.10 11.94 25.37
CA LYS A 84 -14.57 11.34 26.59
C LYS A 84 -13.06 11.24 26.44
N GLU A 85 -12.39 12.31 26.83
CA GLU A 85 -11.05 12.24 27.43
C GLU A 85 -11.14 11.30 28.64
N ASN A 86 -10.35 10.23 28.62
CA ASN A 86 -10.05 9.45 29.82
C ASN A 86 -8.55 9.66 30.11
N LYS A 87 -8.25 10.72 30.85
CA LYS A 87 -6.97 10.91 31.53
C LYS A 87 -7.00 10.11 32.83
N ASN A 88 -6.42 8.91 32.82
CA ASN A 88 -5.90 8.29 34.02
C ASN A 88 -4.38 8.38 33.98
N THR A 89 -3.87 9.45 34.60
CA THR A 89 -2.49 9.57 35.06
C THR A 89 -2.33 8.71 36.30
N GLU A 90 -1.83 7.48 36.13
CA GLU A 90 -1.13 6.78 37.19
C GLU A 90 0.37 6.79 36.87
N ASN A 91 1.11 7.46 37.75
CA ASN A 91 2.56 7.42 37.85
C ASN A 91 3.00 5.96 38.08
N LEU A 92 3.55 5.33 37.05
CA LEU A 92 4.52 4.25 37.19
C LEU A 92 5.82 4.78 36.61
N ASN A 93 6.73 5.16 37.51
CA ASN A 93 8.16 5.19 37.22
C ASN A 93 8.57 3.75 36.85
N THR A 94 8.41 3.39 35.59
CA THR A 94 9.14 2.28 35.00
C THR A 94 10.45 2.85 34.50
N ASP A 95 11.52 2.45 35.18
CA ASP A 95 12.89 2.49 34.67
C ASP A 95 12.90 2.07 33.18
N PRO A 96 13.79 2.63 32.36
CA PRO A 96 13.97 2.12 31.00
C PRO A 96 14.35 0.64 31.11
N GLU A 97 13.42 -0.26 30.78
CA GLU A 97 13.75 -1.65 30.48
C GLU A 97 14.88 -1.61 29.46
N GLU A 98 16.07 -2.02 29.89
CA GLU A 98 17.17 -2.34 29.02
C GLU A 98 16.62 -3.36 28.01
N SER A 99 16.39 -2.91 26.78
CA SER A 99 15.97 -3.77 25.69
C SER A 99 17.00 -4.91 25.59
N ASP A 100 16.55 -6.15 25.83
CA ASP A 100 17.37 -7.34 25.63
C ASP A 100 18.12 -7.23 24.29
N PRO A 101 19.42 -7.59 24.23
CA PRO A 101 20.17 -7.53 22.98
C PRO A 101 19.45 -8.38 21.94
N ILE A 102 19.03 -7.74 20.84
CA ILE A 102 18.26 -8.38 19.77
C ILE A 102 19.07 -9.56 19.24
N THR A 103 18.68 -10.75 19.68
CA THR A 103 19.46 -11.96 19.44
C THR A 103 18.99 -12.59 18.14
N ILE A 104 19.84 -12.49 17.11
CA ILE A 104 19.58 -13.10 15.80
C ILE A 104 19.31 -14.61 15.96
N PRO A 105 18.18 -15.14 15.47
CA PRO A 105 17.88 -16.55 15.58
C PRO A 105 18.94 -17.43 14.93
N ALA A 106 19.34 -18.52 15.60
CA ALA A 106 20.41 -19.40 15.13
C ALA A 106 20.15 -20.04 13.74
N TRP A 107 18.87 -20.21 13.37
CA TRP A 107 18.44 -20.69 12.06
C TRP A 107 18.57 -19.59 10.99
N ALA A 108 18.26 -18.33 11.33
CA ALA A 108 18.33 -17.20 10.42
C ALA A 108 19.80 -16.89 10.09
N LYS A 109 20.67 -16.91 11.11
CA LYS A 109 22.13 -16.75 10.95
C LYS A 109 22.75 -17.82 10.04
N GLU A 110 22.22 -19.04 10.05
CA GLU A 110 22.68 -20.13 9.18
C GLU A 110 22.28 -19.87 7.72
N ILE A 111 21.00 -19.59 7.47
CA ILE A 111 20.50 -19.30 6.13
C ILE A 111 21.18 -18.05 5.56
N TRP A 112 21.31 -17.00 6.36
CA TRP A 112 22.02 -15.78 6.01
C TRP A 112 23.42 -16.04 5.43
N ARG A 113 24.23 -16.84 6.16
CA ARG A 113 25.58 -17.20 5.72
C ARG A 113 25.58 -17.98 4.41
N GLU A 114 24.61 -18.88 4.23
CA GLU A 114 24.46 -19.64 2.99
C GLU A 114 24.09 -18.72 1.80
N ILE A 115 23.18 -17.77 2.00
CA ILE A 115 22.83 -16.77 0.98
C ILE A 115 24.08 -15.97 0.60
N MET A 116 24.76 -15.37 1.58
CA MET A 116 25.96 -14.55 1.36
C MET A 116 27.06 -15.34 0.62
N LYS A 117 27.27 -16.60 0.97
CA LYS A 117 28.26 -17.46 0.32
C LYS A 117 27.96 -17.75 -1.15
N ILE A 118 26.69 -17.85 -1.53
CA ILE A 118 26.27 -18.23 -2.89
C ILE A 118 26.10 -17.02 -3.81
N CYS A 119 25.65 -15.91 -3.23
CA CYS A 119 25.40 -14.67 -3.95
C CYS A 119 26.59 -13.70 -3.92
N HIS A 120 27.69 -14.01 -3.21
CA HIS A 120 28.89 -13.17 -3.19
C HIS A 120 29.36 -12.82 -4.62
N PRO A 121 29.72 -11.55 -4.91
CA PRO A 121 30.10 -11.12 -6.26
C PRO A 121 31.21 -11.99 -6.87
N ASP A 122 32.23 -12.36 -6.10
CA ASP A 122 33.31 -13.26 -6.57
C ASP A 122 32.80 -14.62 -7.09
N LYS A 123 31.73 -15.16 -6.50
CA LYS A 123 31.11 -16.44 -6.91
C LYS A 123 30.23 -16.29 -8.14
N LEU A 124 29.76 -15.07 -8.44
CA LEU A 124 28.98 -14.77 -9.64
C LEU A 124 29.89 -14.54 -10.85
N ILE A 125 31.07 -13.96 -10.64
CA ILE A 125 32.06 -13.74 -11.71
C ILE A 125 32.69 -15.07 -12.15
N SER A 126 32.99 -15.95 -11.19
CA SER A 126 33.70 -17.22 -11.45
C SER A 126 32.84 -18.36 -12.02
N LYS A 127 31.51 -18.20 -12.08
CA LYS A 127 30.60 -19.23 -12.59
C LYS A 127 29.93 -18.77 -13.88
N GLU A 128 29.85 -19.68 -14.85
CA GLU A 128 28.94 -19.55 -16.00
C GLU A 128 27.50 -19.74 -15.52
N LEU A 129 26.91 -18.66 -15.01
CA LEU A 129 25.50 -18.59 -14.62
C LEU A 129 24.70 -18.00 -15.78
N SER A 130 23.44 -18.43 -15.95
CA SER A 130 22.52 -17.76 -16.87
C SER A 130 22.26 -16.32 -16.42
N ILE A 131 21.75 -15.50 -17.34
CA ILE A 131 21.40 -14.10 -17.05
C ILE A 131 20.35 -14.04 -15.94
N GLU A 132 19.35 -14.92 -16.00
CA GLU A 132 18.26 -15.02 -15.03
C GLU A 132 18.79 -15.43 -13.64
N GLU A 133 19.71 -16.39 -13.58
CA GLU A 133 20.28 -16.84 -12.32
C GLU A 133 21.19 -15.76 -11.70
N ARG A 134 21.93 -15.03 -12.52
CA ARG A 134 22.75 -13.90 -12.07
C ARG A 134 21.88 -12.77 -11.51
N PHE A 135 20.79 -12.43 -12.19
CA PHE A 135 19.79 -11.46 -11.71
C PHE A 135 19.13 -11.90 -10.41
N LEU A 136 18.70 -13.17 -10.31
CA LEU A 136 18.11 -13.73 -9.10
C LEU A 136 19.08 -13.62 -7.92
N ARG A 137 20.36 -13.97 -8.09
CA ARG A 137 21.33 -13.94 -6.99
C ARG A 137 21.69 -12.53 -6.55
N ASN A 138 21.83 -11.59 -7.49
CA ASN A 138 22.05 -10.17 -7.17
C ASN A 138 20.87 -9.60 -6.36
N SER A 139 19.65 -9.72 -6.89
CA SER A 139 18.45 -9.25 -6.18
C SER A 139 18.26 -9.95 -4.83
N THR A 140 18.56 -11.25 -4.73
CA THR A 140 18.51 -11.98 -3.47
C THR A 140 19.53 -11.46 -2.46
N MET A 141 20.74 -11.10 -2.89
CA MET A 141 21.75 -10.53 -2.00
C MET A 141 21.31 -9.19 -1.43
N GLU A 142 20.87 -8.28 -2.29
CA GLU A 142 20.38 -6.94 -1.91
C GLU A 142 19.19 -7.04 -0.94
N ASN A 143 18.20 -7.86 -1.30
CA ASN A 143 17.02 -8.07 -0.45
C ASN A 143 17.38 -8.74 0.88
N ALA A 144 18.36 -9.64 0.87
CA ALA A 144 18.82 -10.27 2.10
C ALA A 144 19.47 -9.21 3.00
N MET A 145 20.37 -8.37 2.49
CA MET A 145 21.01 -7.30 3.26
C MET A 145 19.97 -6.39 3.92
N ALA A 146 19.02 -5.89 3.14
CA ALA A 146 17.93 -5.10 3.68
C ALA A 146 17.11 -5.84 4.75
N ALA A 147 16.80 -7.12 4.53
CA ALA A 147 16.05 -7.93 5.49
C ALA A 147 16.84 -8.21 6.78
N HIS A 148 18.15 -8.37 6.71
CA HIS A 148 18.99 -8.56 7.88
C HIS A 148 19.05 -7.27 8.71
N ASP A 149 19.22 -6.12 8.06
CA ASP A 149 19.27 -4.81 8.72
C ASP A 149 17.93 -4.43 9.36
N GLN A 150 16.81 -4.86 8.75
CA GLN A 150 15.46 -4.69 9.27
C GLN A 150 15.02 -5.81 10.23
N GLU A 151 15.92 -6.75 10.55
CA GLU A 151 15.64 -7.92 11.40
C GLU A 151 14.43 -8.76 10.94
N ASN A 152 14.14 -8.71 9.64
CA ASN A 152 13.07 -9.45 9.00
C ASN A 152 13.53 -10.87 8.67
N TRP A 153 13.62 -11.71 9.70
CA TRP A 153 14.13 -13.07 9.59
C TRP A 153 13.27 -13.97 8.69
N ASP A 154 11.97 -13.70 8.59
CA ASP A 154 11.05 -14.46 7.72
C ASP A 154 11.39 -14.25 6.26
N GLU A 155 11.79 -13.03 5.89
CA GLU A 155 12.31 -12.72 4.56
C GLU A 155 13.61 -13.47 4.27
N ILE A 156 14.53 -13.55 5.23
CA ILE A 156 15.77 -14.34 5.09
C ILE A 156 15.46 -15.82 4.81
N LEU A 157 14.47 -16.40 5.49
CA LEU A 157 14.03 -17.76 5.20
C LEU A 157 13.52 -17.89 3.77
N TYR A 158 12.63 -16.99 3.34
CA TYR A 158 12.06 -16.99 1.99
C TYR A 158 13.14 -16.90 0.92
N LEU A 159 14.08 -15.96 1.05
CA LEU A 159 15.20 -15.78 0.14
C LEU A 159 16.12 -17.00 0.10
N GLY A 160 16.38 -17.63 1.25
CA GLY A 160 17.11 -18.89 1.33
C GLY A 160 16.41 -20.01 0.57
N VAL A 161 15.10 -20.16 0.76
CA VAL A 161 14.30 -21.19 0.06
C VAL A 161 14.31 -20.99 -1.45
N LEU A 162 14.29 -19.74 -1.95
CA LEU A 162 14.41 -19.46 -3.38
C LEU A 162 15.74 -19.93 -3.99
N LEU A 163 16.79 -20.03 -3.17
CA LEU A 163 18.11 -20.55 -3.55
C LEU A 163 18.29 -22.04 -3.21
N ASP A 164 17.19 -22.77 -2.97
CA ASP A 164 17.18 -24.16 -2.50
C ASP A 164 18.04 -24.36 -1.24
N ARG A 165 18.00 -23.39 -0.31
CA ARG A 165 18.64 -23.47 1.01
C ARG A 165 17.59 -23.62 2.10
N PHE A 166 17.81 -24.62 2.95
CA PHE A 166 16.93 -25.01 4.04
C PHE A 166 17.74 -25.15 5.32
N THR A 167 17.11 -24.87 6.46
CA THR A 167 17.70 -25.10 7.79
C THR A 167 17.02 -26.29 8.46
N GLU A 168 17.79 -27.06 9.22
CA GLU A 168 17.26 -28.13 10.08
C GLU A 168 16.92 -27.63 11.49
N LYS A 169 17.40 -26.43 11.86
CA LYS A 169 17.14 -25.80 13.16
C LYS A 169 15.72 -25.26 13.30
N LEU A 170 14.96 -25.22 12.20
CA LEU A 170 13.57 -24.84 12.19
C LEU A 170 12.75 -25.98 11.60
N SER A 171 11.72 -26.43 12.32
CA SER A 171 10.85 -27.49 11.81
C SER A 171 10.17 -27.06 10.51
N GLY A 172 9.91 -28.01 9.63
CA GLY A 172 9.24 -27.71 8.36
C GLY A 172 7.90 -27.00 8.53
N LYS A 173 7.12 -27.36 9.57
CA LYS A 173 5.86 -26.68 9.89
C LYS A 173 6.06 -25.20 10.23
N LYS A 174 7.12 -24.88 10.98
CA LYS A 174 7.47 -23.49 11.31
C LYS A 174 7.98 -22.73 10.07
N GLN A 175 8.75 -23.38 9.20
CA GLN A 175 9.17 -22.77 7.93
C GLN A 175 7.96 -22.42 7.06
N MET A 176 6.99 -23.32 6.95
CA MET A 176 5.74 -23.07 6.23
C MET A 176 4.96 -21.89 6.81
N SER A 177 4.75 -21.90 8.13
CA SER A 177 4.03 -20.83 8.82
C SER A 177 4.64 -19.45 8.60
N LYS A 178 5.97 -19.35 8.48
CA LYS A 178 6.66 -18.09 8.17
C LYS A 178 6.42 -17.65 6.73
N LEU A 179 6.44 -18.58 5.77
CA LEU A 179 6.08 -18.27 4.39
C LEU A 179 4.61 -17.85 4.27
N ASP A 180 3.71 -18.47 5.05
CA ASP A 180 2.29 -18.11 5.07
C ASP A 180 2.08 -16.67 5.60
N VAL A 181 2.88 -16.21 6.57
CA VAL A 181 2.86 -14.81 7.04
C VAL A 181 3.24 -13.86 5.90
N LEU A 182 4.30 -14.16 5.15
CA LEU A 182 4.72 -13.34 4.01
C LEU A 182 3.68 -13.33 2.89
N TYR A 183 3.07 -14.47 2.61
CA TYR A 183 1.96 -14.58 1.66
C TYR A 183 0.78 -13.70 2.09
N ASN A 184 0.35 -13.83 3.34
CA ASN A 184 -0.79 -13.09 3.87
C ASN A 184 -0.54 -11.58 3.85
N LYS A 185 0.69 -11.13 4.14
CA LYS A 185 1.05 -9.71 4.02
C LYS A 185 0.82 -9.18 2.61
N SER A 186 1.20 -9.94 1.59
CA SER A 186 0.98 -9.55 0.18
C SER A 186 -0.50 -9.67 -0.22
N ALA A 187 -1.21 -10.68 0.28
CA ALA A 187 -2.64 -10.85 0.02
C ALA A 187 -3.47 -9.70 0.63
N VAL A 188 -3.13 -9.25 1.84
CA VAL A 188 -3.75 -8.08 2.47
C VAL A 188 -3.52 -6.84 1.63
N LYS A 189 -2.30 -6.59 1.15
CA LYS A 189 -2.01 -5.46 0.26
C LYS A 189 -2.84 -5.49 -1.03
N ILE A 190 -3.01 -6.67 -1.64
CA ILE A 190 -3.89 -6.83 -2.81
C ILE A 190 -5.32 -6.46 -2.45
N HIS A 191 -5.82 -6.94 -1.31
CA HIS A 191 -7.18 -6.66 -0.85
C HIS A 191 -7.40 -5.18 -0.58
N GLU A 192 -6.45 -4.50 0.06
CA GLU A 192 -6.49 -3.05 0.30
C GLU A 192 -6.53 -2.26 -1.01
N ILE A 193 -5.74 -2.65 -2.01
CA ILE A 193 -5.78 -2.04 -3.34
C ILE A 193 -7.16 -2.24 -3.96
N GLN A 194 -7.69 -3.47 -3.94
CA GLN A 194 -8.99 -3.79 -4.53
C GLN A 194 -10.16 -3.03 -3.90
N GLN A 195 -10.06 -2.68 -2.62
CA GLN A 195 -11.07 -1.89 -1.90
C GLN A 195 -10.90 -0.38 -2.07
N SER A 196 -9.82 0.09 -2.69
CA SER A 196 -9.56 1.51 -2.85
C SER A 196 -10.47 2.15 -3.90
N VAL A 197 -10.86 3.41 -3.67
CA VAL A 197 -11.64 4.21 -4.62
C VAL A 197 -10.93 4.33 -5.97
N THR A 198 -9.60 4.41 -5.94
CA THR A 198 -8.76 4.49 -7.13
C THR A 198 -8.80 3.22 -7.97
N TRP A 199 -8.81 2.05 -7.33
CA TRP A 199 -8.97 0.78 -8.05
C TRP A 199 -10.38 0.65 -8.63
N GLU A 200 -11.38 1.06 -7.87
CA GLU A 200 -12.77 1.09 -8.31
C GLU A 200 -12.96 2.03 -9.52
N TRP A 201 -12.24 3.16 -9.57
CA TRP A 201 -12.18 4.04 -10.72
C TRP A 201 -11.64 3.32 -11.97
N GLY A 202 -10.44 2.74 -11.88
CA GLY A 202 -9.78 2.12 -13.03
C GLY A 202 -10.50 0.87 -13.54
N THR A 203 -11.14 0.12 -12.65
CA THR A 203 -11.93 -1.07 -13.04
C THR A 203 -13.33 -0.73 -13.56
N SER A 204 -13.80 0.50 -13.37
CA SER A 204 -15.10 0.99 -13.84
C SER A 204 -15.03 1.71 -15.20
N TRP A 205 -14.05 1.39 -16.06
CA TRP A 205 -13.83 2.08 -17.34
C TRP A 205 -15.05 2.04 -18.29
N GLU A 206 -15.82 0.94 -18.30
CA GLU A 206 -17.07 0.84 -19.07
C GLU A 206 -18.28 1.50 -18.38
N ASN A 207 -18.17 1.86 -17.09
CA ASN A 207 -19.26 2.39 -16.30
C ASN A 207 -19.05 3.88 -15.98
N ILE A 208 -19.43 4.72 -16.94
CA ILE A 208 -19.32 6.17 -16.81
C ILE A 208 -20.11 6.71 -15.61
N GLU A 209 -21.26 6.13 -15.29
CA GLU A 209 -22.09 6.59 -14.16
C GLU A 209 -21.37 6.40 -12.83
N LYS A 210 -20.70 5.25 -12.67
CA LYS A 210 -19.90 4.95 -11.49
C LYS A 210 -18.68 5.85 -11.38
N ARG A 211 -17.99 6.12 -12.50
CA ARG A 211 -16.88 7.10 -12.57
C ARG A 211 -17.34 8.51 -12.18
N VAL A 212 -18.48 8.96 -12.68
CA VAL A 212 -19.08 10.25 -12.28
C VAL A 212 -19.39 10.30 -10.79
N LEU A 213 -19.96 9.22 -10.22
CA LEU A 213 -20.24 9.13 -8.79
C LEU A 213 -18.96 9.25 -7.96
N ILE A 214 -17.90 8.53 -8.35
CA ILE A 214 -16.59 8.58 -7.69
C ILE A 214 -16.04 10.00 -7.68
N ILE A 215 -16.00 10.66 -8.84
CA ILE A 215 -15.49 12.04 -8.94
C ILE A 215 -16.36 13.01 -8.12
N SER A 216 -17.68 12.89 -8.18
CA SER A 216 -18.59 13.73 -7.40
C SER A 216 -18.34 13.58 -5.89
N PHE A 217 -18.17 12.35 -5.42
CA PHE A 217 -17.85 12.06 -4.02
C PHE A 217 -16.48 12.66 -3.63
N LEU A 218 -15.46 12.51 -4.46
CA LEU A 218 -14.13 13.04 -4.20
C LEU A 218 -14.11 14.57 -4.17
N LEU A 219 -14.81 15.23 -5.11
CA LEU A 219 -14.94 16.70 -5.13
C LEU A 219 -15.64 17.21 -3.85
N ALA A 220 -16.75 16.56 -3.47
CA ALA A 220 -17.47 16.90 -2.24
C ALA A 220 -16.59 16.73 -0.99
N SER A 221 -15.81 15.65 -0.91
CA SER A 221 -14.88 15.41 0.22
C SER A 221 -13.76 16.46 0.34
N GLN A 222 -13.41 17.12 -0.77
CA GLN A 222 -12.41 18.19 -0.84
C GLN A 222 -13.02 19.59 -0.75
N ASN A 223 -14.32 19.72 -0.47
CA ASN A 223 -15.06 20.99 -0.48
C ASN A 223 -14.98 21.74 -1.83
N ILE A 224 -14.91 21.01 -2.94
CA ILE A 224 -14.92 21.59 -4.28
C ILE A 224 -16.37 21.55 -4.79
N PRO A 225 -16.91 22.66 -5.32
CA PRO A 225 -18.24 22.67 -5.93
C PRO A 225 -18.34 21.63 -7.04
N VAL A 226 -19.31 20.72 -6.90
CA VAL A 226 -19.56 19.63 -7.85
C VAL A 226 -20.25 20.21 -9.09
N PRO A 227 -19.66 20.10 -10.30
CA PRO A 227 -20.32 20.50 -11.55
C PRO A 227 -21.51 19.61 -11.88
N ASP A 228 -22.37 20.06 -12.80
CA ASP A 228 -23.47 19.25 -13.33
C ASP A 228 -22.98 17.94 -13.96
N LYS A 229 -23.82 16.89 -13.88
CA LYS A 229 -23.52 15.54 -14.37
C LYS A 229 -22.97 15.54 -15.80
N ASP A 230 -23.56 16.33 -16.70
CA ASP A 230 -23.17 16.38 -18.11
C ASP A 230 -21.76 16.94 -18.32
N ILE A 231 -21.35 17.92 -17.50
CA ILE A 231 -19.99 18.50 -17.53
C ILE A 231 -18.97 17.46 -17.05
N LEU A 232 -19.32 16.68 -16.02
CA LEU A 232 -18.46 15.61 -15.54
C LEU A 232 -18.30 14.50 -16.59
N ILE A 233 -19.38 14.10 -17.26
CA ILE A 233 -19.32 13.10 -18.34
C ILE A 233 -18.40 13.57 -19.47
N ASP A 234 -18.54 14.82 -19.93
CA ASP A 234 -17.70 15.38 -20.99
C ASP A 234 -16.21 15.37 -20.60
N LYS A 235 -15.88 15.74 -19.35
CA LYS A 235 -14.50 15.74 -18.85
C LYS A 235 -13.89 14.35 -18.75
N ILE A 236 -14.65 13.39 -18.26
CA ILE A 236 -14.17 12.01 -18.10
C ILE A 236 -13.97 11.37 -19.48
N SER A 237 -14.92 11.58 -20.41
CA SER A 237 -14.86 11.00 -21.76
C SER A 237 -13.69 11.52 -22.59
N LYS A 238 -13.18 12.73 -22.29
CA LYS A 238 -12.02 13.33 -22.97
C LYS A 238 -10.67 12.78 -22.53
N LEU A 239 -10.62 12.00 -21.45
CA LEU A 239 -9.39 11.37 -20.96
C LEU A 239 -9.19 9.95 -21.49
N ASP A 240 -10.26 9.31 -21.96
CA ASP A 240 -10.23 7.95 -22.50
C ASP A 240 -9.86 7.91 -24.01
N LEU A 241 -9.45 9.05 -24.60
CA LEU A 241 -9.03 9.25 -26.01
C LEU A 241 -7.58 9.77 -26.08
#